data_AF-A0A3T0W3X2-F1
#
_entry.id   AF-A0A3T0W3X2-F1
#
_cell.length_a   1.000
_cell.length_b   1.000
_cell.length_c   1.000
_cell.angle_alpha   90.00
_cell.angle_beta   90.00
_cell.angle_gamma   90.00
#
_symmetry.space_group_name_H-M   'P 1'
#
loop_
_entity.id
_entity.type
_entity.pdbx_description
1 polymer ?
#
loop_
_entity_poly.entity_id
_entity_poly.type
_entity_poly.pdbx_seq_one_letter_code
_entity_poly.pdbx_strand_id
1 'polypeptide(L)'
;MIAAQSIRENSAMDMAKAIQRAYYLLAQNPSLDDTLIACAGSIGLDKPKFQEVLGCAQTQTQLRQHLELTRRLRVSGFPALFYVNEQGNAYALTLGFCCATELEQRFEQLNKL
;
A
#
# COMPACT_ATOMS: atom_id res chain seq x y z
N MET A 1 -2.20 3.72 2.48
CA MET A 1 -1.47 3.92 3.76
C MET A 1 -2.42 3.61 4.92
N ILE A 2 -2.02 2.78 5.88
CA ILE A 2 -2.90 2.20 6.91
C ILE A 2 -3.59 3.27 7.76
N ALA A 3 -2.83 4.22 8.31
CA ALA A 3 -3.38 5.28 9.17
C ALA A 3 -4.37 6.20 8.43
N ALA A 4 -4.10 6.53 7.17
CA ALA A 4 -5.03 7.32 6.37
C ALA A 4 -6.36 6.56 6.17
N GLN A 5 -6.28 5.29 5.75
CA GLN A 5 -7.45 4.45 5.48
C GLN A 5 -8.36 4.30 6.71
N SER A 6 -7.79 4.20 7.91
CA SER A 6 -8.57 4.08 9.15
C SER A 6 -9.25 5.38 9.59
N ILE A 7 -8.83 6.53 9.05
CA ILE A 7 -9.46 7.83 9.32
C ILE A 7 -10.55 8.13 8.29
N ARG A 8 -10.24 7.91 7.00
CA ARG A 8 -11.16 8.14 5.89
C ARG A 8 -11.04 7.02 4.89
N GLU A 9 -12.17 6.35 4.62
CA GLU A 9 -12.24 5.31 3.61
C GLU A 9 -11.76 5.83 2.25
N ASN A 10 -11.11 4.96 1.46
CA ASN A 10 -10.54 5.23 0.14
C ASN A 10 -9.38 6.25 0.11
N SER A 11 -8.92 6.77 1.26
CA SER A 11 -7.79 7.71 1.31
C SER A 11 -6.41 7.05 1.19
N ALA A 12 -6.32 5.72 1.23
CA ALA A 12 -5.05 5.00 1.16
C ALA A 12 -4.23 5.32 -0.10
N MET A 13 -4.91 5.47 -1.24
CA MET A 13 -4.30 5.75 -2.54
C MET A 13 -3.85 7.21 -2.64
N ASP A 14 -4.69 8.16 -2.19
CA ASP A 14 -4.34 9.58 -2.15
C ASP A 14 -3.11 9.81 -1.27
N MET A 15 -3.05 9.13 -0.12
CA MET A 15 -1.90 9.19 0.77
C MET A 15 -0.64 8.61 0.13
N ALA A 16 -0.75 7.50 -0.61
CA ALA A 16 0.38 6.93 -1.34
C ALA A 16 0.92 7.90 -2.40
N LYS A 17 0.04 8.56 -3.16
CA LYS A 17 0.42 9.59 -4.15
C LYS A 17 1.07 10.81 -3.49
N ALA A 18 0.54 11.27 -2.35
CA ALA A 18 1.13 12.38 -1.61
C ALA A 18 2.56 12.06 -1.13
N ILE A 19 2.77 10.86 -0.58
CA ILE A 19 4.09 10.38 -0.15
C ILE A 19 5.05 10.26 -1.35
N GLN A 20 4.58 9.68 -2.46
CA GLN A 20 5.38 9.57 -3.68
C GLN A 20 5.81 10.95 -4.19
N ARG A 21 4.90 11.93 -4.21
CA ARG A 21 5.23 13.31 -4.58
C ARG A 21 6.24 13.92 -3.62
N ALA A 22 6.06 13.76 -2.30
CA ALA A 22 6.98 14.28 -1.31
C ALA A 22 8.41 13.73 -1.49
N TYR A 23 8.54 12.42 -1.72
CA TYR A 23 9.83 11.78 -1.90
C TYR A 23 10.46 12.09 -3.27
N TYR A 24 9.74 11.81 -4.36
CA TYR A 24 10.31 11.86 -5.71
C TYR A 24 10.38 13.28 -6.30
N LEU A 25 9.45 14.16 -5.95
CA LEU A 25 9.40 15.52 -6.51
C LEU A 25 9.92 16.60 -5.55
N LEU A 26 9.80 16.39 -4.25
CA LEU A 26 10.19 17.39 -3.24
C LEU A 26 11.42 16.99 -2.41
N ALA A 27 12.01 15.82 -2.67
CA ALA A 27 13.18 15.29 -1.96
C ALA A 27 13.01 15.23 -0.42
N GLN A 28 11.78 15.05 0.06
CA GLN A 28 11.48 14.92 1.49
C GLN A 28 11.61 13.45 1.94
N ASN A 29 12.01 13.23 3.19
CA ASN A 29 12.15 11.89 3.74
C ASN A 29 10.80 11.36 4.27
N PRO A 30 10.17 10.36 3.62
CA PRO A 30 8.87 9.82 4.04
C PRO A 30 8.95 8.89 5.27
N SER A 31 10.14 8.64 5.82
CA SER A 31 10.33 7.94 7.09
C SER A 31 10.18 8.85 8.32
N LEU A 32 10.06 10.16 8.12
CA LEU A 32 9.80 11.11 9.20
C LEU A 32 8.29 11.31 9.38
N ASP A 33 7.83 11.29 10.63
CA ASP A 33 6.42 11.52 10.96
C ASP A 33 5.93 12.88 10.45
N ASP A 34 6.74 13.94 10.57
CA ASP A 34 6.39 15.28 10.09
C ASP A 34 6.09 15.29 8.57
N THR A 35 6.86 14.56 7.78
CA THR A 35 6.61 14.41 6.33
C THR A 35 5.28 13.71 6.09
N LEU A 36 4.99 12.64 6.83
CA LEU A 36 3.74 11.89 6.70
C LEU A 36 2.53 12.73 7.15
N ILE A 37 2.64 13.48 8.25
CA ILE A 37 1.60 14.37 8.75
C ILE A 37 1.35 15.51 7.73
N ALA A 38 2.39 16.06 7.12
CA ALA A 38 2.26 17.04 6.05
C ALA A 38 1.53 16.47 4.82
N CYS A 39 1.87 15.25 4.40
CA CYS A 39 1.19 14.54 3.32
C CYS A 39 -0.30 14.33 3.63
N ALA A 40 -0.63 13.88 4.85
CA ALA A 40 -2.01 13.69 5.29
C ALA A 40 -2.82 15.00 5.25
N GLY A 41 -2.23 16.10 5.72
CA GLY A 41 -2.87 17.42 5.62
C GLY A 41 -3.10 17.86 4.17
N SER A 42 -2.18 17.56 3.25
CA SER A 42 -2.30 17.93 1.83
C SER A 42 -3.47 17.25 1.10
N ILE A 43 -3.95 16.10 1.62
CA ILE A 43 -5.11 15.37 1.11
C ILE A 43 -6.38 15.64 1.95
N GLY A 44 -6.33 16.62 2.84
CA GLY A 44 -7.46 17.08 3.65
C GLY A 44 -7.79 16.20 4.87
N LEU A 45 -6.82 15.42 5.39
CA LEU A 45 -6.99 14.75 6.68
C LEU A 45 -6.60 15.67 7.83
N ASP A 46 -7.26 15.51 8.98
CA ASP A 46 -6.90 16.22 10.21
C ASP A 46 -5.52 15.76 10.70
N LYS A 47 -4.57 16.70 10.82
CA LYS A 47 -3.17 16.41 11.14
C LYS A 47 -3.01 15.85 12.57
N PRO A 48 -3.57 16.46 13.63
CA PRO A 48 -3.53 15.88 14.97
C PRO A 48 -4.11 14.47 15.03
N LYS A 49 -5.27 14.24 14.40
CA LYS A 49 -5.89 12.91 14.38
C LYS A 49 -5.03 11.90 13.64
N PHE A 50 -4.43 12.31 12.52
CA PHE A 50 -3.53 11.45 11.77
C PHE A 50 -2.28 11.07 12.56
N GLN A 51 -1.68 12.01 13.28
CA GLN A 51 -0.53 11.75 14.14
C GLN A 51 -0.86 10.73 15.24
N GLU A 52 -2.01 10.89 15.91
CA GLU A 52 -2.49 9.93 16.91
C GLU A 52 -2.64 8.52 16.33
N VAL A 53 -3.30 8.41 15.18
CA VAL A 53 -3.56 7.12 14.52
C VAL A 53 -2.29 6.50 13.94
N LEU A 54 -1.34 7.29 13.44
CA LEU A 54 -0.06 6.82 12.94
C LEU A 54 0.75 6.08 14.02
N GLY A 55 0.76 6.65 15.24
CA GLY A 55 1.48 6.08 16.38
C GLY A 55 0.73 4.97 17.13
N CYS A 56 -0.54 4.73 16.84
CA CYS A 56 -1.36 3.84 17.65
C CYS A 56 -0.99 2.34 17.47
N ALA A 57 -1.15 1.56 18.54
CA ALA A 57 -0.78 0.14 18.54
C ALA A 57 -1.53 -0.69 17.48
N GLN A 58 -2.76 -0.29 17.14
CA GLN A 58 -3.56 -0.95 16.11
C GLN A 58 -2.95 -0.79 14.72
N THR A 59 -2.58 0.43 14.34
CA THR A 59 -1.89 0.70 13.06
C THR A 59 -0.58 -0.07 12.96
N GLN A 60 0.21 -0.10 14.04
CA GLN A 60 1.48 -0.84 14.08
C GLN A 60 1.28 -2.36 13.97
N THR A 61 0.20 -2.89 14.56
CA THR A 61 -0.16 -4.31 14.45
C THR A 61 -0.57 -4.68 13.02
N GLN A 62 -1.41 -3.85 12.39
CA GLN A 62 -1.82 -4.07 11.00
C GLN A 62 -0.61 -3.99 10.03
N LEU A 63 0.32 -3.06 10.26
CA LEU A 63 1.56 -2.98 9.48
C LEU A 63 2.37 -4.28 9.60
N ARG A 64 2.57 -4.80 10.81
CA ARG A 64 3.26 -6.08 11.03
C ARG A 64 2.58 -7.24 10.31
N GLN A 65 1.25 -7.33 10.38
CA GLN A 65 0.47 -8.36 9.70
C GLN A 65 0.66 -8.30 8.19
N HIS A 66 0.66 -7.10 7.59
CA HIS A 66 0.90 -6.93 6.16
C HIS A 66 2.32 -7.35 5.76
N LEU A 67 3.34 -6.98 6.56
CA LEU A 67 4.72 -7.41 6.32
C LEU A 67 4.91 -8.92 6.46
N GLU A 68 4.21 -9.56 7.41
CA GLU A 68 4.20 -11.01 7.52
C GLU A 68 3.51 -11.67 6.32
N LEU A 69 2.41 -11.10 5.83
CA LEU A 69 1.73 -11.57 4.64
C LEU A 69 2.65 -11.52 3.41
N THR A 70 3.39 -10.43 3.20
CA THR A 70 4.34 -10.35 2.07
C THR A 70 5.45 -11.39 2.16
N ARG A 71 5.93 -11.72 3.37
CA ARG A 71 6.90 -12.81 3.59
C ARG A 71 6.30 -14.18 3.31
N ARG A 72 5.07 -14.45 3.79
CA ARG A 72 4.36 -15.72 3.55
C ARG A 72 4.11 -15.95 2.06
N LEU A 73 3.75 -14.90 1.34
CA LEU A 73 3.56 -14.92 -0.12
C LEU A 73 4.88 -14.90 -0.91
N ARG A 74 6.03 -14.91 -0.23
CA ARG A 74 7.38 -14.87 -0.85
C ARG A 74 7.54 -13.75 -1.87
N VAL A 75 7.00 -12.57 -1.56
CA VAL A 75 7.13 -11.39 -2.42
C VAL A 75 8.61 -11.02 -2.54
N SER A 76 9.15 -11.12 -3.75
CA SER A 76 10.56 -10.84 -4.06
C SER A 76 10.79 -9.43 -4.62
N GLY A 77 9.73 -8.73 -5.05
CA GLY A 77 9.81 -7.41 -5.64
C GLY A 77 8.46 -6.69 -5.64
N PHE A 78 8.50 -5.37 -5.80
CA PHE A 78 7.33 -4.50 -5.88
C PHE A 78 7.38 -3.66 -7.17
N PRO A 79 6.23 -3.24 -7.75
CA PRO A 79 4.86 -3.54 -7.31
C PRO A 79 4.52 -5.03 -7.45
N ALA A 80 3.78 -5.57 -6.48
CA ALA A 80 3.34 -6.96 -6.47
C ALA A 80 1.82 -7.03 -6.56
N LEU A 81 1.31 -7.94 -7.37
CA LEU A 81 -0.12 -8.20 -7.50
C LEU A 81 -0.37 -9.70 -7.50
N PHE A 82 -1.37 -10.13 -6.73
CA PHE A 82 -1.78 -11.52 -6.63
C PHE A 82 -3.26 -11.65 -6.99
N TYR A 83 -3.59 -12.70 -7.72
CA TYR A 83 -4.96 -13.20 -7.85
C TYR A 83 -5.23 -14.20 -6.73
N VAL A 84 -6.34 -14.05 -6.02
CA VAL A 84 -6.80 -15.01 -5.01
C VAL A 84 -8.08 -15.64 -5.51
N ASN A 85 -8.09 -16.95 -5.71
CA ASN A 85 -9.27 -17.67 -6.18
C ASN A 85 -10.28 -17.94 -5.04
N GLU A 86 -11.44 -18.49 -5.37
CA GLU A 86 -12.51 -18.79 -4.38
C GLU A 86 -12.09 -19.82 -3.32
N GLN A 87 -11.11 -20.66 -3.63
CA GLN A 87 -10.54 -21.64 -2.69
C GLN A 87 -9.51 -21.03 -1.74
N GLY A 88 -9.20 -19.73 -1.89
CA GLY A 88 -8.22 -19.01 -1.08
C GLY A 88 -6.77 -19.21 -1.53
N ASN A 89 -6.53 -19.83 -2.70
CA ASN A 89 -5.19 -19.98 -3.25
C ASN A 89 -4.75 -18.66 -3.91
N ALA A 90 -3.53 -18.23 -3.60
CA ALA A 90 -2.95 -16.99 -4.12
C ALA A 90 -1.92 -17.27 -5.22
N TYR A 91 -2.07 -16.61 -6.36
CA TYR A 91 -1.21 -16.71 -7.53
C TYR A 91 -0.61 -15.36 -7.87
N ALA A 92 0.72 -15.28 -7.97
CA ALA A 92 1.38 -14.04 -8.33
C ALA A 92 1.11 -13.69 -9.80
N LEU A 93 0.51 -12.52 -10.04
CA LEU A 93 0.38 -11.92 -11.38
C LEU A 93 1.63 -11.11 -11.72
N THR A 94 2.23 -10.44 -10.74
CA THR A 94 3.55 -9.81 -10.91
C THR A 94 4.26 -9.65 -9.56
N LEU A 95 5.59 -9.63 -9.61
CA LEU A 95 6.50 -9.33 -8.50
C LEU A 95 7.52 -8.26 -8.95
N GLY A 96 7.03 -7.24 -9.64
CA GLY A 96 7.82 -6.20 -10.29
C GLY A 96 6.99 -5.38 -11.28
N PHE A 97 7.60 -4.35 -11.86
CA PHE A 97 6.94 -3.54 -12.88
C PHE A 97 6.68 -4.37 -14.14
N CYS A 98 5.45 -4.27 -14.66
CA CYS A 98 5.02 -4.80 -15.95
C CYS A 98 3.90 -3.92 -16.52
N CYS A 99 3.59 -4.08 -17.80
CA CYS A 99 2.49 -3.36 -18.43
C CYS A 99 1.14 -4.06 -18.17
N ALA A 100 0.05 -3.31 -18.34
CA ALA A 100 -1.31 -3.82 -18.13
C ALA A 100 -1.64 -5.03 -19.03
N THR A 101 -1.19 -5.01 -20.29
CA THR A 101 -1.41 -6.11 -21.23
C THR A 101 -0.76 -7.42 -20.77
N GLU A 102 0.42 -7.35 -20.13
CA GLU A 102 1.06 -8.54 -19.58
C GLU A 102 0.31 -9.08 -18.35
N LEU A 103 -0.24 -8.19 -17.51
CA LEU A 103 -1.08 -8.59 -16.38
C LEU A 103 -2.37 -9.29 -16.84
N GLU A 104 -3.05 -8.73 -17.85
CA GLU A 104 -4.27 -9.29 -18.44
C GLU A 104 -4.02 -10.70 -18.98
N GLN A 105 -2.94 -10.89 -19.75
CA GLN A 105 -2.56 -12.21 -20.28
C GLN A 105 -2.30 -13.24 -19.18
N ARG A 106 -1.55 -12.87 -18.13
CA ARG A 106 -1.27 -13.76 -17.00
C ARG A 106 -2.55 -14.12 -16.24
N PHE A 107 -3.45 -13.15 -16.06
CA PHE A 107 -4.74 -13.37 -15.41
C PHE A 107 -5.64 -14.32 -16.21
N GLU A 108 -5.76 -14.13 -17.53
CA GLU A 108 -6.54 -15.02 -18.40
C GLU A 108 -6.03 -16.46 -18.40
N GLN A 109 -4.71 -16.66 -18.33
CA GLN A 109 -4.12 -17.99 -18.24
C GLN A 109 -4.49 -18.70 -16.93
N LEU A 110 -4.51 -17.96 -15.82
CA LEU A 110 -4.88 -18.49 -14.51
C LEU A 110 -6.39 -18.77 -14.40
N ASN A 111 -7.23 -17.98 -15.06
CA ASN A 111 -8.68 -18.15 -15.02
C ASN A 111 -9.20 -19.30 -15.91
N LYS A 112 -8.31 -19.93 -16.70
CA LYS A 112 -8.60 -21.13 -17.49
C LYS A 112 -8.25 -22.43 -16.75
N LEU A 113 -7.63 -22.34 -15.58
CA LEU A 113 -7.27 -23.46 -14.70
C LEU A 113 -8.36 -23.69 -13.64
#